data_AF-A0A352PRS3-F1
#
_entry.id   AF-A0A352PRS3-F1
#
_cell.length_a   1.000
_cell.length_b   1.000
_cell.length_c   1.000
_cell.angle_alpha   90.00
_cell.angle_beta   90.00
_cell.angle_gamma   90.00
#
_symmetry.space_group_name_H-M   'P 1'
#
loop_
_entity.id
_entity.type
_entity.pdbx_description
1 polymer ?
#
loop_
_entity_poly.entity_id
_entity_poly.type
_entity_poly.pdbx_seq_one_letter_code
_entity_poly.pdbx_strand_id
1 'polypeptide(L)'
;MSLTIAEKILAAHAQAGAVVPGELIEVPIDFALGNDITAPLAIEAFREAGAQRVFDSERIALIPDHFTPNKDIASAMQVKLLREFSHELGIRHFYEVGRMGVEHALLPEKGLVLPGDVVIGADSHTCTYGALGAFATGVGSTDLAAGMITGKIWFKVPASVKFIFRGKLRPWVGGKDLILYA
;
A
#
# COMPACT_ATOMS: atom_id res chain seq x y z
N MET A 1 -5.54 28.02 -7.69
CA MET A 1 -4.15 27.53 -7.76
C MET A 1 -4.14 26.19 -8.48
N SER A 2 -3.10 25.88 -9.24
CA SER A 2 -2.96 24.55 -9.86
C SER A 2 -2.53 23.54 -8.81
N LEU A 3 -3.30 22.47 -8.63
CA LEU A 3 -2.97 21.37 -7.72
C LEU A 3 -1.85 20.48 -8.30
N THR A 4 -1.00 19.95 -7.42
CA THR A 4 -0.03 18.88 -7.68
C THR A 4 -0.76 17.54 -7.91
N ILE A 5 -0.04 16.50 -8.38
CA ILE A 5 -0.66 15.18 -8.60
C ILE A 5 -1.22 14.58 -7.30
N ALA A 6 -0.46 14.67 -6.20
CA ALA A 6 -0.89 14.17 -4.90
C ALA A 6 -2.13 14.92 -4.40
N GLU A 7 -2.14 16.26 -4.47
CA GLU A 7 -3.30 17.07 -4.09
C GLU A 7 -4.52 16.77 -4.98
N LYS A 8 -4.35 16.52 -6.29
CA LYS A 8 -5.46 16.16 -7.17
C LYS A 8 -6.08 14.81 -6.81
N ILE A 9 -5.24 13.81 -6.59
CA ILE A 9 -5.70 12.46 -6.21
C ILE A 9 -6.44 12.54 -4.87
N LEU A 10 -5.82 13.15 -3.87
CA LEU A 10 -6.41 13.28 -2.54
C LEU A 10 -7.69 14.13 -2.54
N ALA A 11 -7.75 15.25 -3.27
CA ALA A 11 -8.96 16.06 -3.39
C ALA A 11 -10.11 15.28 -4.04
N ALA A 12 -9.81 14.49 -5.08
CA ALA A 12 -10.81 13.65 -5.74
C ALA A 12 -11.40 12.60 -4.77
N HIS A 13 -10.57 11.94 -3.97
CA HIS A 13 -11.01 10.94 -2.99
C HIS A 13 -11.74 11.57 -1.80
N ALA A 14 -11.31 12.75 -1.36
CA ALA A 14 -12.00 13.53 -0.35
C ALA A 14 -13.33 14.15 -0.83
N GLN A 15 -13.66 14.03 -2.12
CA GLN A 15 -14.79 14.72 -2.77
C GLN A 15 -14.75 16.25 -2.53
N ALA A 16 -13.53 16.79 -2.45
CA ALA A 16 -13.27 18.20 -2.24
C ALA A 16 -12.86 18.87 -3.55
N GLY A 17 -13.22 20.15 -3.72
CA GLY A 17 -12.78 20.92 -4.89
C GLY A 17 -11.26 21.18 -4.90
N ALA A 18 -10.65 21.24 -3.72
CA ALA A 18 -9.21 21.37 -3.52
C ALA A 18 -8.84 20.90 -2.11
N VAL A 19 -7.56 20.55 -1.94
CA VAL A 19 -6.92 20.33 -0.63
C VAL A 19 -5.63 21.13 -0.57
N VAL A 20 -5.15 21.43 0.63
CA VAL A 20 -3.90 22.20 0.83
C VAL A 20 -2.88 21.44 1.68
N PRO A 21 -1.57 21.56 1.42
CA PRO A 21 -0.55 20.93 2.24
C PRO A 21 -0.70 21.27 3.73
N GLY A 22 -0.66 20.25 4.57
CA GLY A 22 -0.82 20.34 6.02
C GLY A 22 -2.25 20.17 6.52
N GLU A 23 -3.26 20.22 5.64
CA GLU A 23 -4.65 19.88 5.96
C GLU A 23 -4.79 18.41 6.35
N LEU A 24 -5.63 18.12 7.33
CA LEU A 24 -6.00 16.76 7.72
C LEU A 24 -7.30 16.39 7.01
N ILE A 25 -7.26 15.30 6.24
CA ILE A 25 -8.40 14.79 5.48
C ILE A 25 -8.59 13.30 5.78
N GLU A 26 -9.84 12.84 5.76
CA GLU A 26 -10.17 11.42 5.71
C GLU A 26 -10.55 11.07 4.28
N VAL A 27 -9.90 10.07 3.69
CA VAL A 27 -10.19 9.66 2.31
C VAL A 27 -10.42 8.16 2.23
N PRO A 28 -11.30 7.70 1.31
CA PRO A 28 -11.36 6.30 0.94
C PRO A 28 -10.03 5.85 0.33
N ILE A 29 -9.67 4.60 0.60
CA ILE A 29 -8.53 3.92 -0.04
C ILE A 29 -9.03 3.01 -1.15
N ASP A 30 -8.27 2.90 -2.22
CA ASP A 30 -8.57 1.96 -3.31
C ASP A 30 -7.97 0.59 -3.06
N PHE A 31 -6.83 0.53 -2.37
CA PHE A 31 -6.16 -0.73 -2.11
C PHE A 31 -5.35 -0.71 -0.81
N ALA A 32 -5.35 -1.83 -0.09
CA ALA A 32 -4.56 -2.06 1.11
C ALA A 32 -3.64 -3.27 0.95
N LEU A 33 -2.40 -3.14 1.40
CA LEU A 33 -1.37 -4.19 1.33
C LEU A 33 -0.82 -4.55 2.71
N GLY A 34 -0.69 -5.85 2.97
CA GLY A 34 0.03 -6.35 4.14
C GLY A 34 0.92 -7.56 3.82
N ASN A 35 2.11 -7.59 4.41
CA ASN A 35 3.05 -8.71 4.32
C ASN A 35 3.09 -9.55 5.61
N ASP A 36 3.85 -10.63 5.60
CA ASP A 36 3.98 -11.59 6.70
C ASP A 36 4.65 -11.04 7.98
N ILE A 37 5.24 -9.84 7.94
CA ILE A 37 5.79 -9.19 9.14
C ILE A 37 4.73 -8.34 9.81
N THR A 38 4.05 -7.48 9.05
CA THR A 38 3.22 -6.40 9.60
C THR A 38 1.72 -6.70 9.57
N ALA A 39 1.25 -7.55 8.64
CA ALA A 39 -0.14 -7.98 8.60
C ALA A 39 -0.56 -8.81 9.81
N PRO A 40 0.28 -9.68 10.44
CA PRO A 40 -0.11 -10.37 11.68
C PRO A 40 -0.57 -9.41 12.77
N LEU A 41 0.18 -8.32 12.98
CA LEU A 41 -0.16 -7.29 13.97
C LEU A 41 -1.43 -6.51 13.56
N ALA A 42 -1.63 -6.29 12.25
CA ALA A 42 -2.85 -5.65 11.75
C ALA A 42 -4.08 -6.55 11.94
N ILE A 43 -3.92 -7.87 11.77
CA ILE A 43 -4.97 -8.87 11.99
C ILE A 43 -5.33 -8.96 13.48
N GLU A 44 -4.33 -8.90 14.37
CA GLU A 44 -4.56 -8.82 15.82
C GLU A 44 -5.36 -7.56 16.17
N ALA A 45 -4.92 -6.38 15.73
CA ALA A 45 -5.63 -5.13 15.96
C ALA A 45 -7.06 -5.13 15.35
N PHE A 46 -7.23 -5.74 14.18
CA PHE A 46 -8.53 -5.92 13.54
C PHE A 46 -9.49 -6.74 14.41
N ARG A 47 -9.00 -7.85 14.98
CA ARG A 47 -9.78 -8.73 15.87
C ARG A 47 -10.06 -8.08 17.22
N GLU A 48 -9.08 -7.37 17.79
CA GLU A 48 -9.25 -6.62 19.05
C GLU A 48 -10.30 -5.52 18.92
N ALA A 49 -10.40 -4.87 17.76
CA ALA A 49 -11.45 -3.91 17.44
C ALA A 49 -12.85 -4.55 17.30
N GLY A 50 -12.96 -5.88 17.37
CA GLY A 50 -14.22 -6.62 17.21
C GLY A 50 -14.73 -6.66 15.78
N ALA A 51 -13.89 -6.32 14.80
CA ALA A 51 -14.29 -6.33 13.40
C ALA A 51 -14.48 -7.77 12.90
N GLN A 52 -15.53 -7.97 12.10
CA GLN A 52 -15.91 -9.29 11.56
C GLN A 52 -15.81 -9.35 10.03
N ARG A 53 -15.61 -8.20 9.38
CA ARG A 53 -15.57 -8.06 7.93
C ARG A 53 -14.60 -6.95 7.55
N VAL A 54 -13.97 -7.10 6.39
CA VAL A 54 -13.24 -6.03 5.74
C VAL A 54 -14.17 -5.13 4.93
N PHE A 55 -13.70 -3.94 4.58
CA PHE A 55 -14.46 -3.00 3.76
C PHE A 55 -14.73 -3.55 2.35
N ASP A 56 -13.75 -4.23 1.74
CA ASP A 56 -13.84 -4.87 0.43
C ASP A 56 -12.75 -5.95 0.30
N SER A 57 -13.16 -7.21 0.10
CA SER A 57 -12.25 -8.36 -0.01
C SER A 57 -11.46 -8.41 -1.32
N GLU A 58 -11.83 -7.60 -2.31
CA GLU A 58 -11.15 -7.45 -3.60
C GLU A 58 -10.10 -6.32 -3.58
N ARG A 59 -10.09 -5.49 -2.53
CA ARG A 59 -9.21 -4.32 -2.41
C ARG A 59 -8.13 -4.48 -1.33
N ILE A 60 -7.85 -5.72 -0.94
CA ILE A 60 -6.85 -6.06 0.06
C ILE A 60 -5.97 -7.17 -0.50
N ALA A 61 -4.66 -6.96 -0.52
CA ALA A 61 -3.69 -8.01 -0.79
C ALA A 61 -2.90 -8.39 0.46
N LEU A 62 -2.72 -9.69 0.63
CA LEU A 62 -1.88 -10.28 1.67
C LEU A 62 -0.78 -11.09 0.98
N ILE A 63 0.46 -10.63 1.10
CA ILE A 63 1.60 -11.15 0.35
C ILE A 63 2.74 -11.51 1.33
N PRO A 64 2.84 -12.77 1.75
CA PRO A 64 3.95 -13.24 2.58
C PRO A 64 5.26 -13.35 1.77
N ASP A 65 5.93 -12.25 1.46
CA ASP A 65 7.18 -12.23 0.67
C ASP A 65 8.47 -12.08 1.47
N HIS A 66 8.41 -11.75 2.77
CA HIS A 66 9.61 -11.46 3.56
C HIS A 66 10.26 -12.72 4.15
N PHE A 67 9.47 -13.65 4.67
CA PHE A 67 9.93 -14.91 5.28
C PHE A 67 9.38 -16.14 4.57
N THR A 68 9.31 -16.09 3.24
CA THR A 68 8.85 -17.21 2.43
C THR A 68 9.90 -17.56 1.35
N PRO A 69 10.44 -18.80 1.33
CA PRO A 69 10.09 -19.96 2.15
C PRO A 69 10.38 -19.78 3.66
N ASN A 70 9.52 -20.35 4.50
CA ASN A 70 9.60 -20.19 5.96
C ASN A 70 10.86 -20.84 6.52
N LYS A 71 11.69 -20.04 7.21
CA LYS A 71 12.97 -20.48 7.78
C LYS A 71 12.81 -21.17 9.14
N ASP A 72 11.72 -20.90 9.85
CA ASP A 72 11.46 -21.37 11.21
C ASP A 72 9.95 -21.45 11.52
N ILE A 73 9.61 -21.94 12.71
CA ILE A 73 8.23 -22.05 13.17
C ILE A 73 7.56 -20.68 13.28
N ALA A 74 8.28 -19.63 13.69
CA ALA A 74 7.73 -18.30 13.86
C ALA A 74 7.23 -17.72 12.52
N SER A 75 8.07 -17.75 11.49
CA SER A 75 7.69 -17.36 10.12
C SER A 75 6.56 -18.22 9.55
N ALA A 76 6.59 -19.54 9.80
CA ALA A 76 5.49 -20.43 9.40
C ALA A 76 4.15 -20.06 10.07
N MET A 77 4.17 -19.66 11.35
CA MET A 77 2.97 -19.23 12.07
C MET A 77 2.44 -17.89 11.57
N GLN A 78 3.30 -16.94 11.20
CA GLN A 78 2.91 -15.68 10.58
C GLN A 78 2.18 -15.91 9.25
N VAL A 79 2.79 -16.68 8.34
CA VAL A 79 2.17 -17.00 7.04
C VAL A 79 0.88 -17.80 7.21
N LYS A 80 0.84 -18.75 8.17
CA LYS A 80 -0.39 -19.47 8.51
C LYS A 80 -1.50 -18.53 8.95
N LEU A 81 -1.21 -17.53 9.79
CA LEU A 81 -2.20 -16.54 10.22
C LEU A 81 -2.76 -15.75 9.04
N LEU A 82 -1.92 -15.27 8.12
CA LEU A 82 -2.37 -14.57 6.90
C LEU A 82 -3.25 -15.46 6.04
N ARG A 83 -2.86 -16.73 5.86
CA ARG A 83 -3.64 -17.71 5.10
C ARG A 83 -5.02 -17.92 5.73
N GLU A 84 -5.07 -18.17 7.04
CA GLU A 84 -6.33 -18.38 7.76
C GLU A 84 -7.23 -17.15 7.71
N PHE A 85 -6.68 -15.96 7.93
CA PHE A 85 -7.42 -14.71 7.84
C PHE A 85 -7.95 -14.44 6.43
N SER A 86 -7.15 -14.71 5.40
CA SER A 86 -7.60 -14.55 4.01
C SER A 86 -8.76 -15.48 3.66
N HIS A 87 -8.74 -16.73 4.12
CA HIS A 87 -9.86 -17.66 3.96
C HIS A 87 -11.09 -17.26 4.78
N GLU A 88 -10.90 -16.83 6.02
CA GLU A 88 -11.96 -16.40 6.94
C GLU A 88 -12.76 -15.23 6.36
N LEU A 89 -12.07 -14.21 5.84
CA LEU A 89 -12.70 -12.98 5.33
C LEU A 89 -12.88 -12.97 3.80
N GLY A 90 -12.53 -14.06 3.12
CA GLY A 90 -12.69 -14.21 1.67
C GLY A 90 -11.80 -13.28 0.84
N ILE A 91 -10.62 -12.91 1.35
CA ILE A 91 -9.67 -12.03 0.67
C ILE A 91 -9.16 -12.68 -0.62
N ARG A 92 -9.48 -12.08 -1.77
CA ARG A 92 -9.16 -12.67 -3.08
C ARG A 92 -7.67 -12.65 -3.38
N HIS A 93 -6.99 -11.59 -2.96
CA HIS A 93 -5.59 -11.31 -3.30
C HIS A 93 -4.60 -11.82 -2.25
N PHE A 94 -4.76 -13.07 -1.82
CA PHE A 94 -3.74 -13.79 -1.08
C PHE A 94 -2.78 -14.52 -2.03
N TYR A 95 -1.51 -14.16 -2.01
CA TYR A 95 -0.48 -14.73 -2.89
C TYR A 95 0.63 -15.36 -2.05
N GLU A 96 0.71 -16.69 -2.04
CA GLU A 96 1.71 -17.44 -1.27
C GLU A 96 2.77 -18.11 -2.17
N VAL A 97 3.64 -18.95 -1.60
CA VAL A 97 4.68 -19.74 -2.28
C VAL A 97 4.18 -20.26 -3.63
N GLY A 98 4.95 -19.97 -4.69
CA GLY A 98 4.65 -20.38 -6.07
C GLY A 98 3.71 -19.45 -6.83
N ARG A 99 3.07 -18.49 -6.16
CA ARG A 99 2.22 -17.45 -6.77
C ARG A 99 2.59 -16.03 -6.36
N MET A 100 3.37 -15.88 -5.29
CA MET A 100 3.89 -14.63 -4.75
C MET A 100 5.13 -14.12 -5.52
N GLY A 101 5.47 -12.87 -5.24
CA GLY A 101 6.72 -12.20 -5.57
C GLY A 101 6.89 -11.03 -4.60
N VAL A 102 7.95 -10.23 -4.76
CA VAL A 102 8.12 -9.02 -3.95
C VAL A 102 6.87 -8.15 -4.08
N GLU A 103 6.24 -7.79 -2.98
CA GLU A 103 4.89 -7.21 -2.96
C GLU A 103 4.77 -5.98 -3.86
N HIS A 104 5.80 -5.13 -3.87
CA HIS A 104 5.86 -3.91 -4.67
C HIS A 104 6.05 -4.10 -6.18
N ALA A 105 6.55 -5.28 -6.59
CA ALA A 105 6.57 -5.67 -8.00
C ALA A 105 5.27 -6.39 -8.37
N LEU A 106 4.76 -7.24 -7.48
CA LEU A 106 3.62 -8.12 -7.74
C LEU A 106 2.33 -7.34 -7.97
N LEU A 107 2.01 -6.34 -7.14
CA LEU A 107 0.75 -5.58 -7.27
C LEU A 107 0.62 -4.89 -8.65
N PRO A 108 1.64 -4.14 -9.12
CA PRO A 108 1.68 -3.60 -10.47
C PRO A 108 1.54 -4.67 -11.56
N GLU A 109 2.29 -5.78 -11.46
CA GLU A 109 2.24 -6.87 -12.44
C GLU A 109 0.87 -7.53 -12.55
N LYS A 110 0.12 -7.59 -11.44
CA LYS A 110 -1.24 -8.11 -11.39
C LYS A 110 -2.31 -7.08 -11.78
N GLY A 111 -1.92 -5.83 -12.03
CA GLY A 111 -2.86 -4.75 -12.36
C GLY A 111 -3.77 -4.36 -11.18
N LEU A 112 -3.29 -4.54 -9.95
CA LEU A 112 -4.05 -4.23 -8.73
C LEU A 112 -3.89 -2.79 -8.28
N VAL A 113 -2.88 -2.10 -8.79
CA VAL A 113 -2.64 -0.68 -8.54
C VAL A 113 -2.65 0.06 -9.87
N LEU A 114 -3.46 1.11 -9.94
CA LEU A 114 -3.74 1.86 -11.15
C LEU A 114 -3.46 3.36 -10.95
N PRO A 115 -3.28 4.12 -12.06
CA PRO A 115 -3.09 5.55 -11.97
C PRO A 115 -4.29 6.24 -11.32
N GLY A 116 -4.03 7.10 -10.34
CA GLY A 116 -5.05 7.82 -9.59
C GLY A 116 -5.49 7.15 -8.29
N ASP A 117 -5.11 5.90 -8.03
CA ASP A 117 -5.47 5.19 -6.79
C ASP A 117 -4.87 5.84 -5.54
N VAL A 118 -5.55 5.68 -4.41
CA VAL A 118 -5.01 5.85 -3.06
C VAL A 118 -4.69 4.49 -2.45
N VAL A 119 -3.40 4.20 -2.30
CA VAL A 119 -2.91 2.89 -1.81
C VAL A 119 -2.19 3.05 -0.47
N ILE A 120 -2.55 2.20 0.49
CA ILE A 120 -1.79 2.06 1.74
C ILE A 120 -1.18 0.67 1.84
N GLY A 121 -0.05 0.58 2.50
CA GLY A 121 0.60 -0.70 2.77
C GLY A 121 1.34 -0.65 4.07
N ALA A 122 1.31 -1.73 4.85
CA ALA A 122 2.14 -1.84 6.04
C ALA A 122 3.60 -2.20 5.70
N ASP A 123 4.17 -1.47 4.73
CA ASP A 123 5.57 -1.50 4.34
C ASP A 123 6.05 -0.08 3.96
N SER A 124 7.28 0.25 4.35
CA SER A 124 7.90 1.55 4.10
C SER A 124 8.08 1.91 2.61
N HIS A 125 8.15 0.94 1.72
CA HIS A 125 8.39 1.10 0.28
C HIS A 125 7.12 1.02 -0.57
N THR A 126 5.94 1.06 0.07
CA THR A 126 4.65 1.21 -0.63
C THR A 126 4.63 2.44 -1.56
N CYS A 127 5.47 3.44 -1.31
CA CYS A 127 5.70 4.59 -2.19
C CYS A 127 6.14 4.20 -3.63
N THR A 128 6.63 2.99 -3.85
CA THR A 128 6.99 2.43 -5.18
C THR A 128 5.84 2.59 -6.17
N TYR A 129 4.60 2.42 -5.73
CA TYR A 129 3.41 2.55 -6.56
C TYR A 129 3.18 3.95 -7.11
N GLY A 130 3.82 4.99 -6.56
CA GLY A 130 3.84 6.33 -7.13
C GLY A 130 4.41 6.38 -8.54
N ALA A 131 5.24 5.40 -8.95
CA ALA A 131 5.71 5.27 -10.33
C ALA A 131 4.58 5.06 -11.35
N LEU A 132 3.41 4.56 -10.90
CA LEU A 132 2.21 4.37 -11.72
C LEU A 132 1.28 5.60 -11.71
N GLY A 133 1.64 6.67 -11.00
CA GLY A 133 0.78 7.83 -10.82
C GLY A 133 -0.33 7.63 -9.78
N ALA A 134 -0.17 6.68 -8.86
CA ALA A 134 -0.99 6.54 -7.66
C ALA A 134 -0.46 7.43 -6.52
N PHE A 135 -1.33 7.79 -5.57
CA PHE A 135 -0.90 8.27 -4.26
C PHE A 135 -0.72 7.04 -3.36
N ALA A 136 0.51 6.73 -2.98
CA ALA A 136 0.81 5.52 -2.21
C ALA A 136 1.75 5.79 -1.05
N THR A 137 1.45 5.23 0.12
CA THR A 137 2.26 5.45 1.32
C THR A 137 2.31 4.22 2.22
N GLY A 138 3.46 4.06 2.88
CA GLY A 138 3.59 3.14 4.00
C GLY A 138 2.80 3.63 5.21
N VAL A 139 2.22 2.71 5.96
CA VAL A 139 1.48 2.96 7.20
C VAL A 139 1.85 1.93 8.28
N GLY A 140 1.47 2.18 9.54
CA GLY A 140 1.63 1.19 10.59
C GLY A 140 0.57 0.08 10.54
N SER A 141 0.77 -1.00 11.30
CA SER A 141 -0.21 -2.11 11.38
C SER A 141 -1.57 -1.67 11.92
N THR A 142 -1.63 -0.72 12.85
CA THR A 142 -2.90 -0.15 13.36
C THR A 142 -3.67 0.59 12.28
N ASP A 143 -2.97 1.38 11.45
CA ASP A 143 -3.58 2.10 10.33
C ASP A 143 -4.02 1.15 9.22
N LEU A 144 -3.24 0.09 8.95
CA LEU A 144 -3.66 -0.96 8.02
C LEU A 144 -4.93 -1.65 8.53
N ALA A 145 -5.01 -1.99 9.82
CA ALA A 145 -6.22 -2.54 10.42
C ALA A 145 -7.41 -1.59 10.27
N ALA A 146 -7.24 -0.31 10.59
CA ALA A 146 -8.28 0.70 10.42
C ALA A 146 -8.72 0.84 8.95
N GLY A 147 -7.79 0.82 8.01
CA GLY A 147 -8.06 0.83 6.57
C GLY A 147 -8.82 -0.42 6.11
N MET A 148 -8.42 -1.61 6.57
CA MET A 148 -9.13 -2.86 6.27
C MET A 148 -10.55 -2.88 6.85
N ILE A 149 -10.79 -2.25 8.01
CA ILE A 149 -12.12 -2.17 8.63
C ILE A 149 -13.02 -1.17 7.91
N THR A 150 -12.50 0.04 7.67
CA THR A 150 -13.31 1.20 7.30
C THR A 150 -13.28 1.53 5.81
N GLY A 151 -12.26 1.05 5.09
CA GLY A 151 -11.97 1.46 3.71
C GLY A 151 -11.50 2.90 3.61
N LYS A 152 -11.11 3.52 4.72
CA LYS A 152 -10.67 4.92 4.80
C LYS A 152 -9.47 5.08 5.71
N ILE A 153 -8.75 6.18 5.53
CA ILE A 153 -7.65 6.56 6.40
C ILE A 153 -7.53 8.08 6.48
N TRP A 154 -6.97 8.55 7.60
CA TRP A 154 -6.62 9.96 7.78
C TRP A 154 -5.24 10.24 7.20
N PHE A 155 -5.15 11.25 6.34
CA PHE A 155 -3.89 11.78 5.85
C PHE A 155 -3.72 13.24 6.23
N LYS A 156 -2.48 13.61 6.50
CA LYS A 156 -2.04 15.00 6.37
C LYS A 156 -1.59 15.21 4.94
N VAL A 157 -2.26 16.09 4.19
CA VAL A 157 -1.92 16.38 2.79
C VAL A 157 -0.44 16.79 2.72
N PRO A 158 0.40 16.09 1.93
CA PRO A 158 1.83 16.38 1.90
C PRO A 158 2.14 17.59 1.03
N ALA A 159 3.20 18.33 1.38
CA ALA A 159 3.84 19.22 0.43
C ALA A 159 4.57 18.39 -0.64
N SER A 160 4.67 18.93 -1.86
CA SER A 160 5.37 18.26 -2.97
C SER A 160 6.70 18.92 -3.28
N VAL A 161 7.73 18.11 -3.50
CA VAL A 161 9.01 18.54 -4.10
C VAL A 161 9.05 18.05 -5.54
N LYS A 162 9.37 18.94 -6.48
CA LYS A 162 9.39 18.62 -7.92
C LYS A 162 10.82 18.53 -8.44
N PHE A 163 11.23 17.33 -8.81
CA PHE A 163 12.49 17.08 -9.52
C PHE A 163 12.23 17.03 -11.02
N ILE A 164 12.95 17.85 -11.80
CA ILE A 164 12.82 17.91 -13.26
C ILE A 164 14.14 17.44 -13.90
N PHE A 165 14.14 16.21 -14.41
CA PHE A 165 15.25 15.67 -15.18
C PHE A 165 15.17 16.18 -16.64
N ARG A 166 16.30 16.63 -17.19
CA ARG A 166 16.43 17.11 -18.58
C ARG A 166 17.56 16.39 -19.29
N GLY A 167 17.42 16.18 -20.60
CA GLY A 167 18.45 15.53 -21.43
C GLY A 167 18.15 14.05 -21.71
N LYS A 168 19.19 13.30 -22.06
CA LYS A 168 19.13 11.85 -22.34
C LYS A 168 20.08 11.11 -21.38
N LEU A 169 19.67 9.92 -20.95
CA LEU A 169 20.53 9.04 -20.17
C LEU A 169 21.78 8.66 -20.97
N ARG A 170 22.93 8.64 -20.29
CA ARG A 170 24.16 8.07 -20.85
C ARG A 170 24.05 6.55 -20.86
N PRO A 171 24.83 5.83 -21.70
CA PRO A 171 24.89 4.37 -21.64
C PRO A 171 25.10 3.87 -20.21
N TRP A 172 24.36 2.83 -19.82
CA TRP A 172 24.39 2.17 -18.51
C TRP A 172 23.80 2.97 -17.33
N VAL A 173 23.38 4.22 -17.52
CA VAL A 173 22.70 5.00 -16.47
C VAL A 173 21.21 4.65 -16.47
N GLY A 174 20.66 4.31 -15.30
CA GLY A 174 19.26 3.96 -15.11
C GLY A 174 18.58 4.72 -13.96
N GLY A 175 17.37 4.29 -13.61
CA GLY A 175 16.56 4.93 -12.56
C GLY A 175 17.23 4.92 -11.19
N LYS A 176 18.01 3.88 -10.87
CA LYS A 176 18.78 3.77 -9.61
C LYS A 176 19.83 4.89 -9.51
N ASP A 177 20.53 5.18 -10.60
CA ASP A 177 21.55 6.23 -10.60
C ASP A 177 20.92 7.61 -10.43
N LEU A 178 19.75 7.84 -11.05
CA LEU A 178 19.04 9.11 -10.92
C LEU A 178 18.59 9.36 -9.47
N ILE A 179 17.98 8.38 -8.80
CA ILE A 179 17.47 8.56 -7.43
C ILE A 179 18.58 8.62 -6.37
N LEU A 180 19.75 8.02 -6.63
CA LEU A 180 20.91 8.16 -5.73
C LEU A 180 21.64 9.49 -5.90
N TYR A 181 21.53 10.13 -7.07
CA TYR A 181 22.18 11.40 -7.37
C TYR A 181 21.37 12.63 -6.94
N ALA A 182 20.03 12.55 -7.11
CA ALA A 182 19.10 13.67 -7.01
C ALA A 182 18.78 14.11 -5.57
#